data_AF-A0A962RFJ2-F1
#
_entry.id   AF-A0A962RFJ2-F1
#
_cell.length_a   1.000
_cell.length_b   1.000
_cell.length_c   1.000
_cell.angle_alpha   90.00
_cell.angle_beta   90.00
_cell.angle_gamma   90.00
#
_symmetry.space_group_name_H-M   'P 1'
#
loop_
_entity.id
_entity.type
_entity.pdbx_description
1 polymer ?
#
loop_
_entity_poly.entity_id
_entity_poly.type
_entity_poly.pdbx_seq_one_letter_code
_entity_poly.pdbx_strand_id
1 'polypeptide(L)'
;TPPFGFALFYLRGVAPPSVKTIQMYKGVIAFISLQLLALVIVGLNPPLVNYLPNRVSLTSETAPPPINPRLQHCLETQVFARYDTEGDRLRAAIARAGTLDLSVLPDKERRDLEASLASAARTFELVDEVRSADAAVVARMDAYKPLHREVRFLEGQIRRLQTELAETRQRLDRLSRNPDAETGSKSVLEERAVAIESQIETLRGAVPSDWAQTSKAFSALTTAEVKARRQYRANVDQAYTPVAELIALLDDAAALAALQPEFERLARELPGLDPQAASARLDALSDEIGALEGTSRIRSRLSRARRELRGDRPDLERAVKSMQEGLERYETERQWRSAASGALLAGLREYEVAIRDTIGVRQQRRLPREQAIEIASCTAVHRDISLNF
;
A
#
# COMPACT_ATOMS: atom_id res chain seq x y z
N THR A 1 34.24 15.60 -8.79
CA THR A 1 34.96 14.45 -9.38
C THR A 1 36.38 14.41 -8.87
N PRO A 2 36.80 13.34 -8.17
CA PRO A 2 38.17 12.84 -8.33
C PRO A 2 38.17 11.34 -8.71
N PRO A 3 39.17 10.85 -9.47
CA PRO A 3 40.46 11.47 -9.76
C PRO A 3 40.60 11.89 -11.24
N PHE A 4 40.60 13.20 -11.51
CA PHE A 4 40.84 13.76 -12.86
C PHE A 4 42.34 13.81 -13.21
N GLY A 5 43.23 13.60 -12.24
CA GLY A 5 44.68 13.76 -12.40
C GLY A 5 45.29 12.80 -13.42
N PHE A 6 44.93 11.52 -13.40
CA PHE A 6 45.50 10.51 -14.31
C PHE A 6 45.24 10.83 -15.79
N ALA A 7 44.01 11.20 -16.14
CA ALA A 7 43.64 11.55 -17.52
C ALA A 7 44.39 12.79 -18.02
N LEU A 8 44.61 13.78 -17.14
CA LEU A 8 45.39 14.98 -17.47
C LEU A 8 46.88 14.67 -17.67
N PHE A 9 47.47 13.82 -16.82
CA PHE A 9 48.86 13.37 -17.00
C PHE A 9 49.04 12.54 -18.27
N TYR A 10 48.08 11.67 -18.60
CA TYR A 10 48.08 10.91 -19.85
C TYR A 10 48.04 11.84 -21.07
N LEU A 11 47.07 12.76 -21.13
CA LEU A 11 46.94 13.74 -22.22
C LEU A 11 48.18 14.64 -22.33
N ARG A 12 48.79 15.01 -21.20
CA ARG A 12 50.03 15.79 -21.20
C ARG A 12 51.25 14.99 -21.69
N GLY A 13 51.27 13.68 -21.46
CA GLY A 13 52.33 12.77 -21.90
C GLY A 13 52.33 12.49 -23.41
N VAL A 14 51.17 12.52 -24.08
CA VAL A 14 51.05 12.33 -25.54
C VAL A 14 50.98 13.63 -26.34
N ALA A 15 50.72 14.79 -25.69
CA ALA A 15 50.59 16.07 -26.39
C ALA A 15 51.94 16.73 -26.71
N PRO A 16 52.11 17.31 -27.92
CA PRO A 16 53.32 18.04 -28.29
C PRO A 16 53.59 19.23 -27.35
N PRO A 17 54.86 19.66 -27.18
CA PRO A 17 55.21 20.79 -26.30
C PRO A 17 54.51 22.11 -26.64
N SER A 18 54.03 22.25 -27.89
CA SER A 18 53.26 23.40 -28.37
C SER A 18 51.86 23.51 -27.78
N VAL A 19 51.27 22.41 -27.27
CA VAL A 19 49.94 22.41 -26.65
C VAL A 19 50.07 22.63 -25.15
N LYS A 20 49.68 23.82 -24.69
CA LYS A 20 49.74 24.19 -23.28
C LYS A 20 48.59 23.56 -22.50
N THR A 21 48.81 23.24 -21.23
CA THR A 21 47.77 22.71 -20.32
C THR A 21 46.51 23.59 -20.29
N ILE A 22 46.67 24.92 -20.38
CA ILE A 22 45.55 25.88 -20.45
C ILE A 22 44.69 25.67 -21.71
N GLN A 23 45.28 25.30 -22.85
CA GLN A 23 44.52 25.00 -24.07
C GLN A 23 43.69 23.73 -23.91
N MET A 24 44.22 22.72 -23.19
CA MET A 24 43.47 21.51 -22.82
C MET A 24 42.29 21.85 -21.90
N TYR A 25 42.50 22.69 -20.88
CA TYR A 25 41.41 23.16 -20.02
C TYR A 25 40.35 23.94 -20.78
N LYS A 26 40.74 24.85 -21.69
CA LYS A 26 39.77 25.58 -22.53
C LYS A 26 38.95 24.65 -23.42
N GLY A 27 39.56 23.59 -23.95
CA GLY A 27 38.85 22.56 -24.73
C GLY A 27 37.81 21.82 -23.89
N VAL A 28 38.12 21.48 -22.63
CA VAL A 28 37.20 20.74 -21.77
C VAL A 28 35.99 21.55 -21.32
N ILE A 29 36.10 22.88 -21.24
CA ILE A 29 35.00 23.77 -20.82
C ILE A 29 33.75 23.54 -21.68
N ALA A 30 33.90 23.38 -23.00
CA ALA A 30 32.76 23.11 -23.89
C ALA A 30 32.00 21.83 -23.50
N PHE A 31 32.72 20.76 -23.12
CA PHE A 31 32.12 19.51 -22.68
C PHE A 31 31.48 19.62 -21.30
N ILE A 32 32.10 20.34 -20.37
CA ILE A 32 31.50 20.61 -19.05
C ILE A 32 30.22 21.43 -19.20
N SER A 33 30.22 22.45 -20.06
CA SER A 33 29.01 23.24 -20.35
C SER A 33 27.90 22.37 -20.94
N LEU A 34 28.20 21.45 -21.85
CA LEU A 34 27.23 20.47 -22.37
C LEU A 34 26.69 19.53 -21.27
N GLN A 35 27.55 19.06 -20.36
CA GLN A 35 27.13 18.24 -19.22
C GLN A 35 26.22 19.01 -18.26
N LEU A 36 26.58 20.25 -17.92
CA LEU A 36 25.76 21.11 -17.08
C LEU A 36 24.43 21.41 -17.75
N LEU A 37 24.41 21.68 -19.07
CA LEU A 37 23.18 21.85 -19.83
C LEU A 37 22.30 20.59 -19.76
N ALA A 38 22.87 19.41 -19.96
CA ALA A 38 22.14 18.15 -19.82
C ALA A 38 21.57 17.96 -18.40
N LEU A 39 22.34 18.28 -17.37
CA LEU A 39 21.89 18.24 -15.97
C LEU A 39 20.75 19.23 -15.72
N VAL A 40 20.80 20.44 -16.29
CA VAL A 40 19.72 21.43 -16.21
C VAL A 40 18.46 20.89 -16.89
N ILE A 41 18.56 20.32 -18.09
CA ILE A 41 17.42 19.74 -18.81
C ILE A 41 16.76 18.63 -17.98
N VAL A 42 17.56 17.70 -17.44
CA VAL A 42 17.07 16.61 -16.59
C VAL A 42 16.48 17.13 -15.27
N GLY A 43 17.11 18.13 -14.65
CA GLY A 43 16.64 18.74 -13.41
C GLY A 43 15.31 19.49 -13.57
N LEU A 44 15.07 20.10 -14.73
CA LEU A 44 13.82 20.81 -15.05
C LEU A 44 12.69 19.86 -15.45
N ASN A 45 12.99 18.65 -15.93
CA ASN A 45 11.99 17.66 -16.34
C ASN A 45 12.27 16.27 -15.73
N PRO A 46 12.01 16.08 -14.42
CA PRO A 46 12.21 14.80 -13.73
C PRO A 46 11.54 13.59 -14.40
N PRO A 47 10.35 13.70 -15.04
CA PRO A 47 9.76 12.59 -15.78
C PRO A 47 10.67 11.95 -16.83
N LEU A 48 11.59 12.70 -17.45
CA LEU A 48 12.51 12.15 -18.46
C LEU A 48 13.38 11.00 -17.93
N VAL A 49 13.80 11.08 -16.66
CA VAL A 49 14.68 10.08 -16.05
C VAL A 49 13.91 9.08 -15.18
N ASN A 50 12.77 9.47 -14.62
CA ASN A 50 11.99 8.61 -13.72
C ASN A 50 11.02 7.67 -14.46
N TYR A 51 10.54 8.05 -15.66
CA TYR A 51 9.52 7.28 -16.36
C TYR A 51 9.98 5.88 -16.76
N LEU A 52 11.15 5.77 -17.40
CA LEU A 52 11.63 4.47 -17.90
C LEU A 52 11.88 3.47 -16.76
N PRO A 53 12.58 3.83 -15.66
CA PRO A 53 12.69 2.97 -14.49
C PRO A 53 11.34 2.54 -13.90
N ASN A 54 10.39 3.48 -13.74
CA ASN A 54 9.05 3.17 -13.25
C ASN A 54 8.32 2.21 -14.17
N ARG A 55 8.37 2.44 -15.49
CA ARG A 55 7.74 1.56 -16.48
C ARG A 55 8.31 0.16 -16.43
N VAL A 56 9.64 0.02 -16.39
CA VAL A 56 10.29 -1.30 -16.30
C VAL A 56 9.92 -2.01 -15.00
N SER A 57 9.92 -1.29 -13.87
CA SER A 57 9.57 -1.87 -12.57
C SER A 57 8.10 -2.25 -12.44
N LEU A 58 7.18 -1.46 -12.99
CA LEU A 58 5.73 -1.71 -12.87
C LEU A 58 5.20 -2.72 -13.90
N THR A 59 5.96 -2.99 -14.96
CA THR A 59 5.61 -4.00 -15.97
C THR A 59 6.38 -5.31 -15.81
N SER A 60 7.28 -5.42 -14.82
CA SER A 60 8.03 -6.64 -14.55
C SER A 60 7.21 -7.71 -13.83
N GLU A 61 7.73 -8.94 -13.79
CA GLU A 61 7.14 -10.02 -12.99
C GLU A 61 7.27 -9.78 -11.48
N THR A 62 8.22 -8.96 -11.07
CA THR A 62 8.47 -8.55 -9.68
C THR A 62 7.76 -7.25 -9.33
N ALA A 63 6.81 -6.79 -10.15
CA ALA A 63 6.08 -5.55 -9.92
C ALA A 63 5.38 -5.56 -8.55
N PRO A 64 5.39 -4.44 -7.83
CA PRO A 64 4.67 -4.32 -6.56
C PRO A 64 3.15 -4.47 -6.80
N PRO A 65 2.41 -5.01 -5.83
CA PRO A 65 0.96 -5.14 -5.96
C PRO A 65 0.27 -3.77 -6.00
N PRO A 66 -0.86 -3.63 -6.72
CA PRO A 66 -1.66 -2.40 -6.81
C PRO A 66 -2.03 -1.78 -5.46
N ILE A 67 -2.18 -2.58 -4.40
CA ILE A 67 -2.48 -2.10 -3.04
C ILE A 67 -1.36 -1.28 -2.38
N ASN A 68 -0.16 -1.23 -2.98
CA ASN A 68 0.98 -0.50 -2.45
C ASN A 68 0.63 0.99 -2.19
N PRO A 69 0.88 1.52 -0.97
CA PRO A 69 0.57 2.90 -0.62
C PRO A 69 1.18 3.95 -1.56
N ARG A 70 2.36 3.68 -2.15
CA ARG A 70 3.04 4.61 -3.06
C ARG A 70 2.33 4.78 -4.40
N LEU A 71 1.54 3.80 -4.83
CA LEU A 71 0.84 3.83 -6.10
C LEU A 71 -0.55 4.46 -6.01
N GLN A 72 -1.12 4.56 -4.81
CA GLN A 72 -2.54 4.85 -4.62
C GLN A 72 -3.01 6.15 -5.23
N HIS A 73 -2.22 7.22 -5.11
CA HIS A 73 -2.62 8.51 -5.65
C HIS A 73 -2.77 8.46 -7.19
N CYS A 74 -1.80 7.86 -7.89
CA CYS A 74 -1.85 7.73 -9.34
C CYS A 74 -2.90 6.72 -9.79
N LEU A 75 -3.02 5.60 -9.07
CA LEU A 75 -4.06 4.59 -9.31
C LEU A 75 -5.46 5.19 -9.17
N GLU A 76 -5.72 5.94 -8.10
CA GLU A 76 -7.00 6.63 -7.88
C GLU A 76 -7.28 7.65 -8.98
N THR A 77 -6.29 8.48 -9.34
CA THR A 77 -6.45 9.49 -10.40
C THR A 77 -6.88 8.84 -11.71
N GLN A 78 -6.24 7.73 -12.08
CA GLN A 78 -6.57 6.98 -13.27
C GLN A 78 -7.96 6.34 -13.19
N VAL A 79 -8.25 5.64 -12.09
CA VAL A 79 -9.52 4.92 -11.91
C VAL A 79 -10.70 5.89 -11.82
N PHE A 80 -10.52 7.07 -11.24
CA PHE A 80 -11.55 8.11 -11.18
C PHE A 80 -11.89 8.62 -12.58
N ALA A 81 -10.88 8.81 -13.45
CA ALA A 81 -11.12 9.17 -14.85
C ALA A 81 -11.86 8.04 -15.61
N ARG A 82 -11.58 6.76 -15.28
CA ARG A 82 -12.35 5.63 -15.81
C ARG A 82 -13.79 5.64 -15.29
N TYR A 83 -14.05 5.99 -14.03
CA TYR A 83 -15.42 6.12 -13.53
C TYR A 83 -16.21 7.22 -14.26
N ASP A 84 -15.57 8.30 -14.68
CA ASP A 84 -16.23 9.37 -15.44
C ASP A 84 -16.70 8.91 -16.83
N THR A 85 -16.00 7.95 -17.43
CA THR A 85 -16.25 7.46 -18.80
C THR A 85 -17.03 6.14 -18.83
N GLU A 86 -16.82 5.27 -17.84
CA GLU A 86 -17.42 3.93 -17.75
C GLU A 86 -18.46 3.79 -16.63
N GLY A 87 -18.77 4.87 -15.90
CA GLY A 87 -19.63 4.83 -14.71
C GLY A 87 -20.99 4.16 -14.95
N ASP A 88 -21.65 4.47 -16.07
CA ASP A 88 -22.95 3.88 -16.39
C ASP A 88 -22.84 2.38 -16.71
N ARG A 89 -21.77 1.95 -17.38
CA ARG A 89 -21.47 0.52 -17.63
C ARG A 89 -21.29 -0.22 -16.31
N LEU A 90 -20.56 0.36 -15.37
CA LEU A 90 -20.29 -0.22 -14.05
C LEU A 90 -21.56 -0.29 -13.20
N ARG A 91 -22.35 0.79 -13.14
CA ARG A 91 -23.66 0.79 -12.45
C ARG A 91 -24.61 -0.25 -13.02
N ALA A 92 -24.65 -0.39 -14.34
CA ALA A 92 -25.46 -1.42 -15.00
C ALA A 92 -24.97 -2.84 -14.64
N ALA A 93 -23.66 -3.07 -14.55
CA ALA A 93 -23.10 -4.36 -14.13
C ALA A 93 -23.47 -4.67 -12.66
N ILE A 94 -23.36 -3.70 -11.76
CA ILE A 94 -23.78 -3.83 -10.35
C ILE A 94 -25.28 -4.15 -10.26
N ALA A 95 -26.11 -3.45 -11.03
CA ALA A 95 -27.55 -3.67 -11.05
C ALA A 95 -27.91 -5.08 -11.57
N ARG A 96 -27.26 -5.55 -12.64
CA ARG A 96 -27.44 -6.93 -13.14
C ARG A 96 -27.03 -7.96 -12.09
N ALA A 97 -25.88 -7.78 -11.44
CA ALA A 97 -25.45 -8.67 -10.37
C ALA A 97 -26.44 -8.69 -9.19
N GLY A 98 -27.07 -7.56 -8.88
CA GLY A 98 -28.13 -7.46 -7.87
C GLY A 98 -29.43 -8.21 -8.19
N THR A 99 -29.61 -8.67 -9.43
CA THR A 99 -30.78 -9.49 -9.84
C THR A 99 -30.52 -11.00 -9.80
N LEU A 100 -29.29 -11.41 -9.46
CA LEU A 100 -28.95 -12.82 -9.33
C LEU A 100 -29.77 -13.48 -8.22
N ASP A 101 -30.27 -14.70 -8.46
CA ASP A 101 -31.00 -15.46 -7.44
C ASP A 101 -30.04 -16.04 -6.39
N LEU A 102 -29.92 -15.35 -5.27
CA LEU A 102 -29.01 -15.73 -4.18
C LEU A 102 -29.60 -16.77 -3.23
N SER A 103 -30.79 -17.32 -3.50
CA SER A 103 -31.45 -18.31 -2.62
C SER A 103 -30.65 -19.61 -2.47
N VAL A 104 -29.80 -19.92 -3.46
CA VAL A 104 -28.89 -21.08 -3.46
C VAL A 104 -27.67 -20.91 -2.55
N LEU A 105 -27.38 -19.69 -2.08
CA LEU A 105 -26.24 -19.41 -1.21
C LEU A 105 -26.62 -19.57 0.27
N PRO A 106 -25.70 -20.08 1.11
CA PRO A 106 -25.88 -20.01 2.56
C PRO A 106 -25.92 -18.55 3.05
N ASP A 107 -26.49 -18.36 4.24
CA ASP A 107 -26.74 -17.03 4.81
C ASP A 107 -25.52 -16.13 4.88
N LYS A 108 -24.34 -16.69 5.12
CA LYS A 108 -23.10 -15.92 5.22
C LYS A 108 -22.70 -15.38 3.84
N GLU A 109 -22.52 -16.25 2.87
CA GLU A 109 -22.09 -15.92 1.51
C GLU A 109 -23.10 -14.98 0.82
N ARG A 110 -24.39 -15.17 1.09
CA ARG A 110 -25.45 -14.25 0.62
C ARG A 110 -25.26 -12.84 1.18
N ARG A 111 -25.12 -12.70 2.50
CA ARG A 111 -24.94 -11.39 3.15
C ARG A 111 -23.64 -10.71 2.71
N ASP A 112 -22.56 -11.48 2.58
CA ASP A 112 -21.26 -10.96 2.16
C ASP A 112 -21.33 -10.44 0.72
N LEU A 113 -22.03 -11.14 -0.18
CA LEU A 113 -22.26 -10.69 -1.56
C LEU A 113 -23.18 -9.46 -1.62
N GLU A 114 -24.29 -9.44 -0.87
CA GLU A 114 -25.18 -8.27 -0.77
C GLU A 114 -24.43 -7.02 -0.28
N ALA A 115 -23.60 -7.17 0.76
CA ALA A 115 -22.77 -6.09 1.29
C ALA A 115 -21.72 -5.63 0.25
N SER A 116 -21.11 -6.56 -0.47
CA SER A 116 -20.17 -6.27 -1.56
C SER A 116 -20.83 -5.43 -2.67
N LEU A 117 -22.04 -5.80 -3.12
CA LEU A 117 -22.79 -5.05 -4.13
C LEU A 117 -23.18 -3.65 -3.63
N ALA A 118 -23.58 -3.53 -2.37
CA ALA A 118 -23.87 -2.24 -1.75
C ALA A 118 -22.61 -1.35 -1.68
N SER A 119 -21.46 -1.90 -1.28
CA SER A 119 -20.18 -1.20 -1.30
C SER A 119 -19.78 -0.78 -2.73
N ALA A 120 -19.99 -1.65 -3.72
CA ALA A 120 -19.70 -1.32 -5.11
C ALA A 120 -20.53 -0.11 -5.58
N ALA A 121 -21.83 -0.07 -5.27
CA ALA A 121 -22.71 1.05 -5.58
C ALA A 121 -22.28 2.35 -4.87
N ARG A 122 -21.85 2.26 -3.61
CA ARG A 122 -21.37 3.41 -2.82
C ARG A 122 -20.06 4.02 -3.33
N THR A 123 -19.31 3.29 -4.16
CA THR A 123 -18.03 3.76 -4.71
C THR A 123 -18.12 5.16 -5.31
N PHE A 124 -19.17 5.44 -6.08
CA PHE A 124 -19.31 6.71 -6.81
C PHE A 124 -19.51 7.90 -5.88
N GLU A 125 -20.32 7.74 -4.82
CA GLU A 125 -20.50 8.77 -3.79
C GLU A 125 -19.16 9.08 -3.08
N LEU A 126 -18.38 8.04 -2.74
CA LEU A 126 -17.08 8.21 -2.09
C LEU A 126 -16.04 8.88 -3.00
N VAL A 127 -16.13 8.68 -4.32
CA VAL A 127 -15.30 9.40 -5.30
C VAL A 127 -15.60 10.89 -5.25
N ASP A 128 -16.88 11.27 -5.18
CA ASP A 128 -17.30 12.67 -5.07
C ASP A 128 -16.85 13.29 -3.74
N GLU A 129 -16.93 12.55 -2.63
CA GLU A 129 -16.37 12.97 -1.34
C GLU A 129 -14.86 13.24 -1.42
N VAL A 130 -14.10 12.34 -2.06
CA VAL A 130 -12.65 12.51 -2.26
C VAL A 130 -12.36 13.74 -3.11
N ARG A 131 -13.08 13.92 -4.23
CA ARG A 131 -12.90 15.08 -5.12
C ARG A 131 -13.21 16.39 -4.41
N SER A 132 -14.29 16.43 -3.63
CA SER A 132 -14.67 17.60 -2.84
C SER A 132 -13.61 17.95 -1.79
N ALA A 133 -13.10 16.95 -1.07
CA ALA A 133 -12.04 17.16 -0.08
C ALA A 133 -10.72 17.61 -0.71
N ASP A 134 -10.33 17.02 -1.86
CA ASP A 134 -9.15 17.41 -2.63
C ASP A 134 -9.26 18.85 -3.14
N ALA A 135 -10.40 19.22 -3.72
CA ALA A 135 -10.67 20.59 -4.18
C ALA A 135 -10.62 21.60 -3.01
N ALA A 136 -11.10 21.23 -1.83
CA ALA A 136 -11.04 22.10 -0.64
C ALA A 136 -9.60 22.36 -0.17
N VAL A 137 -8.73 21.34 -0.26
CA VAL A 137 -7.29 21.50 0.01
C VAL A 137 -6.66 22.43 -1.04
N VAL A 138 -6.84 22.12 -2.32
CA VAL A 138 -6.27 22.90 -3.45
C VAL A 138 -6.68 24.38 -3.37
N ALA A 139 -7.95 24.66 -3.08
CA ALA A 139 -8.46 26.03 -2.96
C ALA A 139 -7.77 26.86 -1.86
N ARG A 140 -7.12 26.23 -0.88
CA ARG A 140 -6.39 26.91 0.21
C ARG A 140 -4.87 26.81 0.11
N MET A 141 -4.35 25.96 -0.77
CA MET A 141 -2.91 25.72 -0.91
C MET A 141 -2.12 26.98 -1.25
N ASP A 142 -2.59 27.77 -2.23
CA ASP A 142 -1.83 28.93 -2.72
C ASP A 142 -1.64 30.02 -1.65
N ALA A 143 -2.67 30.26 -0.83
CA ALA A 143 -2.59 31.21 0.27
C ALA A 143 -1.79 30.67 1.48
N TYR A 144 -1.88 29.35 1.74
CA TYR A 144 -1.19 28.72 2.87
C TYR A 144 0.32 28.58 2.65
N LYS A 145 0.74 28.27 1.41
CA LYS A 145 2.12 27.97 1.05
C LYS A 145 3.16 29.05 1.42
N PRO A 146 2.97 30.35 1.10
CA PRO A 146 3.93 31.38 1.49
C PRO A 146 4.04 31.50 3.02
N LEU A 147 2.91 31.53 3.72
CA LEU A 147 2.86 31.63 5.18
C LEU A 147 3.55 30.43 5.84
N HIS A 148 3.26 29.22 5.38
CA HIS A 148 3.89 28.00 5.87
C HIS A 148 5.42 28.04 5.71
N ARG A 149 5.91 28.45 4.54
CA ARG A 149 7.36 28.55 4.27
C ARG A 149 8.04 29.56 5.19
N GLU A 150 7.42 30.72 5.39
CA GLU A 150 7.93 31.76 6.28
C GLU A 150 8.01 31.25 7.73
N VAL A 151 6.92 30.68 8.26
CA VAL A 151 6.92 30.17 9.63
C VAL A 151 7.91 29.02 9.81
N ARG A 152 7.98 28.07 8.86
CA ARG A 152 8.96 26.98 8.92
C ARG A 152 10.40 27.46 8.88
N PHE A 153 10.68 28.55 8.16
CA PHE A 153 11.98 29.19 8.15
C PHE A 153 12.31 29.80 9.52
N LEU A 154 11.40 30.58 10.11
CA LEU A 154 11.56 31.16 11.44
C LEU A 154 11.75 30.09 12.52
N GLU A 155 10.89 29.06 12.54
CA GLU A 155 11.03 27.93 13.44
C GLU A 155 12.36 27.19 13.25
N GLY A 156 12.84 27.08 12.01
CA GLY A 156 14.15 26.50 11.70
C GLY A 156 15.30 27.28 12.33
N GLN A 157 15.24 28.62 12.30
CA GLN A 157 16.20 29.49 12.97
C GLN A 157 16.11 29.37 14.49
N ILE A 158 14.88 29.40 15.03
CA ILE A 158 14.63 29.22 16.47
C ILE A 158 15.22 27.89 16.96
N ARG A 159 15.00 26.79 16.24
CA ARG A 159 15.56 25.47 16.60
C ARG A 159 17.08 25.48 16.65
N ARG A 160 17.75 26.13 15.69
CA ARG A 160 19.22 26.26 15.68
C ARG A 160 19.72 27.06 16.89
N LEU A 161 19.08 28.19 17.18
CA LEU A 161 19.42 29.01 18.35
C LEU A 161 19.14 28.29 19.67
N GLN A 162 18.07 27.48 19.74
CA GLN A 162 17.80 26.64 20.91
C GLN A 162 18.90 25.59 21.13
N THR A 163 19.41 24.97 20.06
CA THR A 163 20.57 24.07 20.15
C THR A 163 21.80 24.83 20.65
N GLU A 164 22.09 26.00 20.09
CA GLU A 164 23.24 26.82 20.53
C GLU A 164 23.13 27.28 21.98
N LEU A 165 21.92 27.67 22.41
CA LEU A 165 21.63 28.04 23.80
C LEU A 165 21.85 26.85 24.74
N ALA A 166 21.38 25.66 24.36
CA ALA A 166 21.57 24.45 25.14
C ALA A 166 23.06 24.11 25.30
N GLU A 167 23.85 24.20 24.22
CA GLU A 167 25.31 24.00 24.27
C GLU A 167 26.01 25.07 25.12
N THR A 168 25.61 26.33 24.98
CA THR A 168 26.17 27.46 25.75
C THR A 168 25.91 27.28 27.24
N ARG A 169 24.68 26.95 27.62
CA ARG A 169 24.29 26.65 29.01
C ARG A 169 25.02 25.42 29.56
N GLN A 170 25.21 24.39 28.74
CA GLN A 170 25.98 23.21 29.15
C GLN A 170 27.45 23.56 29.42
N ARG A 171 28.08 24.40 28.60
CA ARG A 171 29.45 24.89 28.85
C ARG A 171 29.53 25.72 30.11
N LEU A 172 28.54 26.59 30.35
CA LEU A 172 28.43 27.39 31.56
C LEU A 172 28.36 26.49 32.81
N ASP A 173 27.48 25.49 32.82
CA ASP A 173 27.36 24.53 33.94
C ASP A 173 28.69 23.79 34.21
N ARG A 174 29.38 23.34 33.16
CA ARG A 174 30.71 22.70 33.31
C ARG A 174 31.75 23.63 33.92
N LEU A 175 31.79 24.90 33.49
CA LEU A 175 32.71 25.91 34.03
C LEU A 175 32.34 26.32 35.46
N SER A 176 31.05 26.38 35.79
CA SER A 176 30.58 26.70 37.15
C SER A 176 30.97 25.63 38.17
N ARG A 177 31.16 24.38 37.73
CA ARG A 177 31.65 23.27 38.57
C ARG A 177 33.18 23.22 38.71
N ASN A 178 33.93 24.02 37.95
CA ASN A 178 35.39 24.10 38.04
C ASN A 178 35.81 25.26 38.98
N PRO A 179 36.47 24.98 40.12
CA PRO A 179 36.90 26.00 41.09
C PRO A 179 37.90 27.02 40.52
N ASP A 180 38.70 26.61 39.54
CA ASP A 180 39.78 27.42 38.95
C ASP A 180 39.35 28.17 37.67
N ALA A 181 38.06 28.11 37.30
CA ALA A 181 37.57 28.74 36.09
C ALA A 181 37.55 30.27 36.19
N GLU A 182 38.22 30.94 35.25
CA GLU A 182 38.25 32.41 35.14
C GLU A 182 36.85 33.03 35.10
N THR A 183 36.59 34.02 35.97
CA THR A 183 35.32 34.74 36.06
C THR A 183 34.90 35.37 34.74
N GLY A 184 35.85 35.87 33.95
CA GLY A 184 35.59 36.47 32.63
C GLY A 184 35.08 35.47 31.58
N SER A 185 35.46 34.19 31.67
CA SER A 185 34.95 33.16 30.76
C SER A 185 33.48 32.80 31.04
N LYS A 186 33.04 32.94 32.30
CA LYS A 186 31.64 32.72 32.70
C LYS A 186 30.74 33.85 32.24
N SER A 187 31.14 35.11 32.48
CA SER A 187 30.35 36.28 32.08
C SER A 187 30.10 36.34 30.57
N VAL A 188 31.10 35.99 29.75
CA VAL A 188 30.95 35.94 28.28
C VAL A 188 29.91 34.92 27.83
N LEU A 189 29.85 33.74 28.47
CA LEU A 189 28.86 32.71 28.14
C LEU A 189 27.45 33.08 28.61
N GLU A 190 27.33 33.76 29.76
CA GLU A 190 26.06 34.30 30.26
C GLU A 190 25.51 35.38 29.34
N GLU A 191 26.34 36.35 28.95
CA GLU A 191 25.96 37.39 27.97
C GLU A 191 25.52 36.78 26.64
N ARG A 192 26.24 35.75 26.15
CA ARG A 192 25.85 35.02 24.95
C ARG A 192 24.51 34.30 25.11
N ALA A 193 24.27 33.65 26.25
CA ALA A 193 23.01 32.97 26.50
C ALA A 193 21.82 33.95 26.48
N VAL A 194 21.96 35.11 27.14
CA VAL A 194 20.96 36.19 27.14
C VAL A 194 20.75 36.74 25.73
N ALA A 195 21.82 36.94 24.96
CA ALA A 195 21.73 37.40 23.58
C ALA A 195 20.95 36.41 22.69
N ILE A 196 21.24 35.11 22.82
CA ILE A 196 20.53 34.06 22.08
C ILE A 196 19.04 34.00 22.50
N GLU A 197 18.73 34.12 23.79
CA GLU A 197 17.35 34.17 24.28
C GLU A 197 16.57 35.35 23.69
N SER A 198 17.16 36.54 23.69
CA SER A 198 16.57 37.74 23.09
C SER A 198 16.31 37.57 21.58
N GLN A 199 17.23 36.95 20.85
CA GLN A 199 17.03 36.63 19.43
C GLN A 199 15.89 35.64 19.22
N ILE A 200 15.77 34.60 20.07
CA ILE A 200 14.65 33.65 20.02
C ILE A 200 13.31 34.36 20.22
N GLU A 201 13.20 35.25 21.21
CA GLU A 201 11.97 36.01 21.45
C GLU A 201 11.62 36.94 20.29
N THR A 202 12.63 37.58 19.69
CA THR A 202 12.44 38.40 18.48
C THR A 202 11.86 37.58 17.33
N LEU A 203 12.42 36.40 17.07
CA LEU A 203 11.94 35.50 16.00
C LEU A 203 10.55 34.94 16.30
N ARG A 204 10.24 34.66 17.57
CA ARG A 204 8.88 34.25 17.99
C ARG A 204 7.87 35.35 17.74
N GLY A 205 8.21 36.60 18.03
CA GLY A 205 7.37 37.76 17.74
C GLY A 205 7.16 38.02 16.24
N ALA A 206 8.08 37.55 15.38
CA ALA A 206 7.94 37.63 13.92
C ALA A 206 6.99 36.58 13.33
N VAL A 207 6.59 35.56 14.09
CA VAL A 207 5.59 34.57 13.62
C VAL A 207 4.21 35.26 13.56
N PRO A 208 3.50 35.19 12.43
CA PRO A 208 2.17 35.80 12.31
C PRO A 208 1.19 35.29 13.36
N SER A 209 0.43 36.20 13.97
CA SER A 209 -0.47 35.88 15.09
C SER A 209 -1.62 34.94 14.71
N ASP A 210 -2.03 34.93 13.45
CA ASP A 210 -3.07 34.06 12.91
C ASP A 210 -2.55 32.66 12.51
N TRP A 211 -1.23 32.44 12.54
CA TRP A 211 -0.60 31.19 12.10
C TRP A 211 -1.23 29.95 12.73
N ALA A 212 -1.43 29.95 14.05
CA ALA A 212 -1.96 28.80 14.76
C ALA A 212 -3.37 28.42 14.26
N GLN A 213 -4.21 29.42 13.97
CA GLN A 213 -5.55 29.21 13.44
C GLN A 213 -5.49 28.75 11.98
N THR A 214 -4.70 29.42 11.14
CA THR A 214 -4.56 29.12 9.71
C THR A 214 -3.98 27.73 9.47
N SER A 215 -2.93 27.37 10.22
CA SER A 215 -2.30 26.04 10.17
C SER A 215 -3.25 24.93 10.64
N LYS A 216 -3.99 25.15 11.73
CA LYS A 216 -5.00 24.20 12.20
C LYS A 216 -6.13 24.01 11.18
N ALA A 217 -6.59 25.09 10.56
CA ALA A 217 -7.63 25.02 9.53
C ALA A 217 -7.15 24.22 8.31
N PHE A 218 -5.93 24.47 7.81
CA PHE A 218 -5.37 23.73 6.69
C PHE A 218 -5.13 22.24 7.03
N SER A 219 -4.61 21.95 8.22
CA SER A 219 -4.42 20.57 8.70
C SER A 219 -5.73 19.80 8.82
N ALA A 220 -6.83 20.46 9.18
CA ALA A 220 -8.15 19.83 9.20
C ALA A 220 -8.62 19.43 7.78
N LEU A 221 -8.34 20.25 6.76
CA LEU A 221 -8.67 19.95 5.37
C LEU A 221 -7.87 18.74 4.86
N THR A 222 -6.55 18.71 5.09
CA THR A 222 -5.71 17.58 4.67
C THR A 222 -6.08 16.29 5.41
N THR A 223 -6.44 16.39 6.69
CA THR A 223 -6.96 15.24 7.46
C THR A 223 -8.27 14.72 6.88
N ALA A 224 -9.18 15.61 6.46
CA ALA A 224 -10.43 15.23 5.82
C ALA A 224 -10.19 14.54 4.46
N GLU A 225 -9.28 15.06 3.63
CA GLU A 225 -8.89 14.44 2.35
C GLU A 225 -8.32 13.03 2.55
N VAL A 226 -7.38 12.87 3.50
CA VAL A 226 -6.79 11.55 3.81
C VAL A 226 -7.85 10.58 4.31
N LYS A 227 -8.79 11.05 5.14
CA LYS A 227 -9.90 10.23 5.63
C LYS A 227 -10.82 9.78 4.49
N ALA A 228 -11.22 10.69 3.60
CA ALA A 228 -12.06 10.38 2.44
C ALA A 228 -11.40 9.33 1.54
N ARG A 229 -10.11 9.51 1.21
CA ARG A 229 -9.36 8.53 0.41
C ARG A 229 -9.28 7.18 1.10
N ARG A 230 -9.06 7.13 2.43
CA ARG A 230 -9.06 5.88 3.19
C ARG A 230 -10.41 5.18 3.15
N GLN A 231 -11.51 5.92 3.28
CA GLN A 231 -12.86 5.38 3.21
C GLN A 231 -13.17 4.81 1.82
N TYR A 232 -12.83 5.54 0.75
CA TYR A 232 -12.91 5.05 -0.63
C TYR A 232 -12.16 3.73 -0.79
N ARG A 233 -10.89 3.68 -0.38
CA ARG A 233 -10.04 2.48 -0.48
C ARG A 233 -10.63 1.27 0.22
N ALA A 234 -11.04 1.44 1.48
CA ALA A 234 -11.63 0.37 2.26
C ALA A 234 -12.95 -0.13 1.61
N ASN A 235 -13.75 0.80 1.08
CA ASN A 235 -15.00 0.46 0.41
C ASN A 235 -14.78 -0.36 -0.87
N VAL A 236 -13.84 0.03 -1.74
CA VAL A 236 -13.60 -0.72 -2.99
C VAL A 236 -12.96 -2.09 -2.72
N ASP A 237 -12.15 -2.21 -1.67
CA ASP A 237 -11.63 -3.50 -1.21
C ASP A 237 -12.79 -4.40 -0.75
N GLN A 238 -13.69 -3.87 0.09
CA GLN A 238 -14.90 -4.58 0.55
C GLN A 238 -15.87 -4.91 -0.59
N ALA A 239 -15.94 -4.07 -1.62
CA ALA A 239 -16.78 -4.29 -2.78
C ALA A 239 -16.30 -5.47 -3.64
N TYR A 240 -14.99 -5.72 -3.69
CA TYR A 240 -14.43 -6.72 -4.59
C TYR A 240 -14.13 -8.07 -3.93
N THR A 241 -13.54 -8.06 -2.73
CA THR A 241 -13.03 -9.29 -2.09
C THR A 241 -14.08 -10.40 -1.95
N PRO A 242 -15.31 -10.15 -1.44
CA PRO A 242 -16.30 -11.23 -1.28
C PRO A 242 -16.70 -11.90 -2.60
N VAL A 243 -16.73 -11.14 -3.70
CA VAL A 243 -17.06 -11.68 -5.04
C VAL A 243 -15.94 -12.59 -5.52
N ALA A 244 -14.68 -12.15 -5.40
CA ALA A 244 -13.52 -12.93 -5.80
C ALA A 244 -13.40 -14.22 -4.97
N GLU A 245 -13.61 -14.14 -3.66
CA GLU A 245 -13.62 -15.30 -2.76
C GLU A 245 -14.76 -16.26 -3.10
N LEU A 246 -15.97 -15.77 -3.35
CA LEU A 246 -17.10 -16.61 -3.75
C LEU A 246 -16.84 -17.31 -5.10
N ILE A 247 -16.30 -16.61 -6.09
CA ILE A 247 -15.91 -17.23 -7.37
C ILE A 247 -14.89 -18.35 -7.13
N ALA A 248 -13.86 -18.13 -6.32
CA ALA A 248 -12.88 -19.16 -6.00
C ALA A 248 -13.50 -20.39 -5.32
N LEU A 249 -14.44 -20.19 -4.38
CA LEU A 249 -15.17 -21.30 -3.74
C LEU A 249 -16.00 -22.13 -4.75
N LEU A 250 -16.60 -21.47 -5.74
CA LEU A 250 -17.44 -22.09 -6.75
C LEU A 250 -16.64 -22.73 -7.89
N ASP A 251 -15.44 -22.23 -8.18
CA ASP A 251 -14.50 -22.82 -9.14
C ASP A 251 -14.07 -24.22 -8.66
N ASP A 252 -13.90 -24.40 -7.35
CA ASP A 252 -13.57 -25.68 -6.73
C ASP A 252 -14.77 -26.63 -6.56
N ALA A 253 -16.00 -26.22 -6.93
CA ALA A 253 -17.21 -27.03 -6.69
C ALA A 253 -17.13 -28.43 -7.32
N ALA A 254 -16.60 -28.52 -8.56
CA ALA A 254 -16.45 -29.80 -9.25
C ALA A 254 -15.36 -30.68 -8.60
N ALA A 255 -14.24 -30.09 -8.20
CA ALA A 255 -13.17 -30.79 -7.51
C ALA A 255 -13.62 -31.29 -6.13
N LEU A 256 -14.38 -30.47 -5.40
CA LEU A 256 -15.00 -30.87 -4.13
C LEU A 256 -15.96 -32.04 -4.33
N ALA A 257 -16.83 -31.99 -5.34
CA ALA A 257 -17.78 -33.07 -5.61
C ALA A 257 -17.08 -34.40 -5.98
N ALA A 258 -15.93 -34.34 -6.64
CA ALA A 258 -15.15 -35.53 -7.01
C ALA A 258 -14.61 -36.31 -5.79
N LEU A 259 -14.52 -35.70 -4.61
CA LEU A 259 -14.06 -36.36 -3.38
C LEU A 259 -15.16 -37.22 -2.71
N GLN A 260 -16.40 -37.18 -3.20
CA GLN A 260 -17.53 -37.88 -2.57
C GLN A 260 -17.28 -39.38 -2.39
N PRO A 261 -16.79 -40.13 -3.39
CA PRO A 261 -16.52 -41.56 -3.24
C PRO A 261 -15.49 -41.85 -2.15
N GLU A 262 -14.50 -40.97 -1.97
CA GLU A 262 -13.46 -41.13 -0.94
C GLU A 262 -14.04 -40.95 0.46
N PHE A 263 -14.82 -39.89 0.66
CA PHE A 263 -15.50 -39.60 1.91
C PHE A 263 -16.42 -40.75 2.34
N GLU A 264 -17.24 -41.25 1.41
CA GLU A 264 -18.15 -42.37 1.67
C GLU A 264 -17.39 -43.67 1.93
N ARG A 265 -16.34 -43.96 1.16
CA ARG A 265 -15.52 -45.16 1.34
C ARG A 265 -14.84 -45.14 2.70
N LEU A 266 -14.18 -44.03 3.05
CA LEU A 266 -13.51 -43.91 4.34
C LEU A 266 -14.51 -43.99 5.50
N ALA A 267 -15.68 -43.36 5.40
CA ALA A 267 -16.71 -43.45 6.43
C ALA A 267 -17.20 -44.88 6.67
N ARG A 268 -17.30 -45.70 5.62
CA ARG A 268 -17.67 -47.14 5.73
C ARG A 268 -16.54 -47.99 6.31
N GLU A 269 -15.30 -47.73 5.93
CA GLU A 269 -14.15 -48.58 6.29
C GLU A 269 -13.55 -48.22 7.66
N LEU A 270 -13.67 -46.97 8.09
CA LEU A 270 -13.04 -46.46 9.32
C LEU A 270 -13.28 -47.34 10.56
N PRO A 271 -14.49 -47.85 10.85
CA PRO A 271 -14.75 -48.69 12.02
C PRO A 271 -14.01 -50.04 12.03
N GLY A 272 -13.49 -50.49 10.88
CA GLY A 272 -12.79 -51.77 10.74
C GLY A 272 -11.28 -51.64 10.51
N LEU A 273 -10.75 -50.42 10.41
CA LEU A 273 -9.33 -50.17 10.16
C LEU A 273 -8.51 -50.19 11.45
N ASP A 274 -7.26 -50.62 11.35
CA ASP A 274 -6.30 -50.39 12.43
C ASP A 274 -6.04 -48.89 12.61
N PRO A 275 -5.77 -48.42 13.85
CA PRO A 275 -5.63 -46.98 14.12
C PRO A 275 -4.55 -46.26 13.30
N GLN A 276 -3.48 -46.97 12.91
CA GLN A 276 -2.39 -46.37 12.14
C GLN A 276 -2.79 -46.18 10.68
N ALA A 277 -3.38 -47.19 10.04
CA ALA A 277 -3.92 -47.07 8.69
C ALA A 277 -5.08 -46.08 8.62
N ALA A 278 -5.97 -46.08 9.62
CA ALA A 278 -7.06 -45.10 9.75
C ALA A 278 -6.52 -43.66 9.85
N SER A 279 -5.51 -43.43 10.70
CA SER A 279 -4.83 -42.13 10.80
C SER A 279 -4.22 -41.70 9.47
N ALA A 280 -3.56 -42.61 8.75
CA ALA A 280 -2.91 -42.29 7.48
C ALA A 280 -3.93 -41.91 6.39
N ARG A 281 -5.07 -42.61 6.31
CA ARG A 281 -6.13 -42.28 5.35
C ARG A 281 -6.83 -40.96 5.67
N LEU A 282 -7.05 -40.67 6.95
CA LEU A 282 -7.60 -39.38 7.39
C LEU A 282 -6.63 -38.23 7.08
N ASP A 283 -5.32 -38.43 7.22
CA ASP A 283 -4.30 -37.45 6.81
C ASP A 283 -4.35 -37.21 5.30
N ALA A 284 -4.34 -38.27 4.48
CA ALA A 284 -4.41 -38.14 3.02
C ALA A 284 -5.67 -37.38 2.56
N LEU A 285 -6.85 -37.74 3.05
CA LEU A 285 -8.10 -37.04 2.73
C LEU A 285 -8.08 -35.58 3.23
N SER A 286 -7.48 -35.33 4.40
CA SER A 286 -7.31 -33.99 4.95
C SER A 286 -6.40 -33.11 4.09
N ASP A 287 -5.38 -33.69 3.48
CA ASP A 287 -4.45 -32.99 2.59
C ASP A 287 -5.11 -32.69 1.24
N GLU A 288 -5.81 -33.67 0.65
CA GLU A 288 -6.55 -33.50 -0.61
C GLU A 288 -7.62 -32.41 -0.49
N ILE A 289 -8.47 -32.48 0.54
CA ILE A 289 -9.50 -31.46 0.74
C ILE A 289 -8.90 -30.11 1.13
N GLY A 290 -7.73 -30.11 1.78
CA GLY A 290 -7.03 -28.91 2.22
C GLY A 290 -6.47 -28.06 1.08
N ALA A 291 -6.39 -28.61 -0.14
CA ALA A 291 -6.02 -27.89 -1.34
C ALA A 291 -7.17 -27.04 -1.93
N LEU A 292 -8.41 -27.29 -1.50
CA LEU A 292 -9.61 -26.61 -1.98
C LEU A 292 -9.98 -25.41 -1.10
N GLU A 293 -10.53 -24.37 -1.71
CA GLU A 293 -10.88 -23.13 -1.02
C GLU A 293 -12.02 -23.32 0.01
N GLY A 294 -11.88 -22.66 1.16
CA GLY A 294 -12.90 -22.64 2.21
C GLY A 294 -13.17 -23.97 2.94
N THR A 295 -12.36 -25.00 2.78
CA THR A 295 -12.61 -26.33 3.39
C THR A 295 -12.05 -26.51 4.81
N SER A 296 -11.47 -25.46 5.39
CA SER A 296 -10.79 -25.48 6.69
C SER A 296 -11.61 -26.10 7.82
N ARG A 297 -12.93 -25.88 7.83
CA ARG A 297 -13.86 -26.44 8.83
C ARG A 297 -14.02 -27.95 8.68
N ILE A 298 -14.05 -28.48 7.46
CA ILE A 298 -14.10 -29.93 7.20
C ILE A 298 -12.77 -30.55 7.62
N ARG A 299 -11.65 -29.96 7.17
CA ARG A 299 -10.30 -30.37 7.54
C ARG A 299 -10.10 -30.43 9.06
N SER A 300 -10.66 -29.47 9.80
CA SER A 300 -10.59 -29.45 11.26
C SER A 300 -11.22 -30.68 11.93
N ARG A 301 -12.29 -31.24 11.34
CA ARG A 301 -12.97 -32.45 11.83
C ARG A 301 -12.19 -33.71 11.49
N LEU A 302 -11.66 -33.81 10.27
CA LEU A 302 -10.76 -34.91 9.88
C LEU A 302 -9.51 -34.95 10.77
N SER A 303 -8.90 -33.79 11.00
CA SER A 303 -7.76 -33.64 11.91
C SER A 303 -8.10 -34.03 13.36
N ARG A 304 -9.34 -33.78 13.82
CA ARG A 304 -9.82 -34.24 15.12
C ARG A 304 -9.98 -35.76 15.15
N ALA A 305 -10.66 -36.34 14.17
CA ALA A 305 -10.83 -37.79 14.04
C ALA A 305 -9.47 -38.50 14.10
N ARG A 306 -8.49 -37.96 13.38
CA ARG A 306 -7.13 -38.48 13.42
C ARG A 306 -6.49 -38.40 14.80
N ARG A 307 -6.64 -37.28 15.53
CA ARG A 307 -6.03 -37.12 16.86
C ARG A 307 -6.56 -38.14 17.86
N GLU A 308 -7.84 -38.50 17.77
CA GLU A 308 -8.44 -39.54 18.64
C GLU A 308 -7.84 -40.93 18.38
N LEU A 309 -7.22 -41.17 17.22
CA LEU A 309 -6.56 -42.42 16.86
C LEU A 309 -5.06 -42.47 17.22
N ARG A 310 -4.48 -41.38 17.72
CA ARG A 310 -3.05 -41.28 18.06
C ARG A 310 -2.82 -41.44 19.56
N GLY A 311 -1.67 -42.01 19.93
CA GLY A 311 -1.23 -42.17 21.32
C GLY A 311 -1.48 -43.58 21.87
N ASP A 312 -1.27 -43.76 23.17
CA ASP A 312 -1.26 -45.07 23.83
C ASP A 312 -2.65 -45.71 23.97
N ARG A 313 -3.73 -44.95 23.76
CA ARG A 313 -5.13 -45.40 23.84
C ARG A 313 -5.97 -44.80 22.70
N PRO A 314 -5.94 -45.40 21.51
CA PRO A 314 -6.78 -44.99 20.38
C PRO A 314 -8.27 -45.16 20.70
N ASP A 315 -9.07 -44.14 20.39
CA ASP A 315 -10.53 -44.14 20.56
C ASP A 315 -11.21 -44.11 19.18
N LEU A 316 -11.57 -45.30 18.70
CA LEU A 316 -12.16 -45.47 17.38
C LEU A 316 -13.58 -44.89 17.30
N GLU A 317 -14.37 -44.99 18.37
CA GLU A 317 -15.75 -44.48 18.39
C GLU A 317 -15.75 -42.95 18.26
N ARG A 318 -14.88 -42.26 19.00
CA ARG A 318 -14.75 -40.79 18.90
C ARG A 318 -14.18 -40.35 17.56
N ALA A 319 -13.29 -41.15 16.97
CA ALA A 319 -12.77 -40.91 15.63
C ALA A 319 -13.88 -41.01 14.58
N VAL A 320 -14.69 -42.06 14.61
CA VAL A 320 -15.84 -42.27 13.72
C VAL A 320 -16.85 -41.14 13.86
N LYS A 321 -17.18 -40.73 15.10
CA LYS A 321 -18.07 -39.58 15.34
C LYS A 321 -17.52 -38.30 14.73
N SER A 322 -16.23 -38.01 14.94
CA SER A 322 -15.59 -36.81 14.37
C SER A 322 -15.55 -36.84 12.83
N MET A 323 -15.39 -38.03 12.24
CA MET A 323 -15.45 -38.23 10.78
C MET A 323 -16.87 -37.98 10.25
N GLN A 324 -17.91 -38.49 10.91
CA GLN A 324 -19.31 -38.24 10.55
C GLN A 324 -19.66 -36.75 10.59
N GLU A 325 -19.26 -36.03 11.65
CA GLU A 325 -19.39 -34.57 11.73
C GLU A 325 -18.65 -33.84 10.58
N GLY A 326 -17.56 -34.43 10.08
CA GLY A 326 -16.83 -33.94 8.90
C GLY A 326 -17.61 -34.19 7.61
N LEU A 327 -18.16 -35.40 7.45
CA LEU A 327 -18.95 -35.81 6.30
C LEU A 327 -20.23 -34.97 6.14
N GLU A 328 -20.95 -34.70 7.23
CA GLU A 328 -22.14 -33.83 7.22
C GLU A 328 -21.81 -32.42 6.71
N ARG A 329 -20.67 -31.87 7.15
CA ARG A 329 -20.18 -30.56 6.69
C ARG A 329 -19.77 -30.59 5.23
N TYR A 330 -19.07 -31.65 4.83
CA TYR A 330 -18.67 -31.87 3.44
C TYR A 330 -19.89 -31.94 2.52
N GLU A 331 -20.91 -32.72 2.88
CA GLU A 331 -22.13 -32.83 2.08
C GLU A 331 -22.88 -31.51 1.98
N THR A 332 -22.99 -30.77 3.10
CA THR A 332 -23.57 -29.43 3.09
C THR A 332 -22.83 -28.52 2.11
N GLU A 333 -21.49 -28.45 2.21
CA GLU A 333 -20.64 -27.63 1.33
C GLU A 333 -20.76 -28.05 -0.14
N ARG A 334 -20.68 -29.35 -0.43
CA ARG A 334 -20.78 -29.89 -1.79
C ARG A 334 -22.10 -29.54 -2.45
N GLN A 335 -23.21 -29.70 -1.73
CA GLN A 335 -24.55 -29.47 -2.26
C GLN A 335 -24.78 -28.01 -2.65
N TRP A 336 -24.53 -27.07 -1.75
CA TRP A 336 -24.76 -25.66 -2.05
C TRP A 336 -23.79 -25.14 -3.12
N ARG A 337 -22.51 -25.55 -3.09
CA ARG A 337 -21.52 -25.12 -4.10
C ARG A 337 -21.84 -25.67 -5.48
N SER A 338 -22.31 -26.91 -5.59
CA SER A 338 -22.72 -27.49 -6.87
C SER A 338 -23.92 -26.76 -7.46
N ALA A 339 -24.94 -26.46 -6.64
CA ALA A 339 -26.11 -25.68 -7.06
C ALA A 339 -25.74 -24.24 -7.45
N ALA A 340 -24.96 -23.55 -6.61
CA ALA A 340 -24.53 -22.18 -6.84
C ALA A 340 -23.57 -22.03 -8.03
N SER A 341 -22.69 -23.01 -8.28
CA SER A 341 -21.80 -23.01 -9.43
C SER A 341 -22.59 -23.04 -10.75
N GLY A 342 -23.65 -23.87 -10.83
CA GLY A 342 -24.54 -23.91 -11.99
C GLY A 342 -25.40 -22.66 -12.17
N ALA A 343 -25.86 -22.05 -11.08
CA ALA A 343 -26.80 -20.94 -11.11
C ALA A 343 -26.14 -19.55 -11.20
N LEU A 344 -25.00 -19.34 -10.54
CA LEU A 344 -24.45 -18.00 -10.26
C LEU A 344 -23.10 -17.74 -10.91
N LEU A 345 -22.27 -18.76 -11.15
CA LEU A 345 -20.86 -18.56 -11.51
C LEU A 345 -20.66 -17.73 -12.78
N ALA A 346 -21.50 -17.95 -13.80
CA ALA A 346 -21.44 -17.18 -15.04
C ALA A 346 -21.71 -15.68 -14.81
N GLY A 347 -22.78 -15.35 -14.07
CA GLY A 347 -23.13 -13.97 -13.75
C GLY A 347 -22.12 -13.29 -12.82
N LEU A 348 -21.59 -14.02 -11.83
CA LEU A 348 -20.53 -13.52 -10.95
C LEU A 348 -19.25 -13.21 -11.71
N ARG A 349 -18.86 -14.06 -12.68
CA ARG A 349 -17.69 -13.81 -13.54
C ARG A 349 -17.89 -12.62 -14.48
N GLU A 350 -19.09 -12.47 -15.07
CA GLU A 350 -19.39 -11.28 -15.88
C GLU A 350 -19.26 -10.00 -15.03
N TYR A 351 -19.81 -10.02 -13.81
CA TYR A 351 -19.72 -8.92 -12.88
C TYR A 351 -18.28 -8.63 -12.46
N GLU A 352 -17.53 -9.65 -12.04
CA GLU A 352 -16.15 -9.53 -11.61
C GLU A 352 -15.27 -8.95 -12.72
N VAL A 353 -15.39 -9.44 -13.96
CA VAL A 353 -14.67 -8.90 -15.12
C VAL A 353 -15.02 -7.44 -15.35
N ALA A 354 -16.29 -7.05 -15.16
CA ALA A 354 -16.72 -5.67 -15.36
C ALA A 354 -16.03 -4.70 -14.38
N ILE A 355 -15.80 -5.13 -13.12
CA ILE A 355 -15.27 -4.28 -12.05
C ILE A 355 -13.77 -4.50 -11.76
N ARG A 356 -13.16 -5.58 -12.26
CA ARG A 356 -11.78 -6.02 -11.96
C ARG A 356 -10.74 -4.92 -12.10
N ASP A 357 -10.79 -4.20 -13.22
CA ASP A 357 -9.79 -3.20 -13.60
C ASP A 357 -10.14 -1.79 -13.09
N THR A 358 -11.21 -1.65 -12.30
CA THR A 358 -11.63 -0.38 -11.70
C THR A 358 -11.80 -0.52 -10.18
N ILE A 359 -12.98 -0.89 -9.70
CA ILE A 359 -13.27 -1.10 -8.27
C ILE A 359 -12.33 -2.18 -7.69
N GLY A 360 -12.10 -3.25 -8.45
CA GLY A 360 -11.28 -4.39 -8.03
C GLY A 360 -9.77 -4.23 -8.18
N VAL A 361 -9.28 -3.12 -8.76
CA VAL A 361 -7.89 -3.05 -9.23
C VAL A 361 -6.87 -3.20 -8.10
N ARG A 362 -7.23 -2.71 -6.91
CA ARG A 362 -6.38 -2.75 -5.72
C ARG A 362 -6.11 -4.18 -5.23
N GLN A 363 -7.06 -5.09 -5.45
CA GLN A 363 -7.00 -6.49 -5.03
C GLN A 363 -6.36 -7.40 -6.08
N GLN A 364 -6.00 -6.87 -7.26
CA GLN A 364 -5.33 -7.67 -8.27
C GLN A 364 -3.91 -8.03 -7.84
N ARG A 365 -3.41 -9.18 -8.29
CA ARG A 365 -2.02 -9.57 -8.04
C ARG A 365 -1.04 -8.59 -8.69
N ARG A 366 -1.38 -8.07 -9.86
CA ARG A 366 -0.57 -7.15 -10.67
C ARG A 366 -1.49 -6.20 -11.43
N LEU A 367 -0.96 -5.02 -11.76
CA LEU A 367 -1.65 -4.06 -12.63
C LEU A 367 -1.73 -4.61 -14.06
N PRO A 368 -2.84 -4.37 -14.78
CA PRO A 368 -2.87 -4.55 -16.23
C PRO A 368 -1.77 -3.73 -16.89
N ARG A 369 -1.16 -4.25 -17.96
CA ARG A 369 0.02 -3.62 -18.59
C ARG A 369 -0.23 -2.17 -19.01
N GLU A 370 -1.40 -1.88 -19.56
CA GLU A 370 -1.80 -0.52 -19.95
C GLU A 370 -1.85 0.40 -18.74
N GLN A 371 -2.50 -0.05 -17.65
CA GLN A 371 -2.57 0.74 -16.42
C GLN A 371 -1.21 0.96 -15.77
N ALA A 372 -0.34 -0.05 -15.78
CA ALA A 372 1.02 0.07 -15.28
C ALA A 372 1.82 1.15 -16.02
N ILE A 373 1.61 1.31 -17.33
CA ILE A 373 2.26 2.35 -18.15
C ILE A 373 1.74 3.74 -17.78
N GLU A 374 0.43 3.90 -17.61
CA GLU A 374 -0.18 5.17 -17.18
C GLU A 374 0.28 5.57 -15.78
N ILE A 375 0.29 4.63 -14.83
CA ILE A 375 0.77 4.85 -13.46
C ILE A 375 2.27 5.15 -13.45
N ALA A 376 3.07 4.52 -14.31
CA ALA A 376 4.49 4.83 -14.45
C ALA A 376 4.71 6.30 -14.88
N SER A 377 3.85 6.84 -15.74
CA SER A 377 3.89 8.24 -16.15
C SER A 377 3.54 9.17 -14.99
N CYS A 378 2.43 8.91 -14.31
CA CYS A 378 2.01 9.72 -13.16
C CYS A 378 3.05 9.72 -12.02
N THR A 379 3.60 8.54 -11.68
CA THR A 379 4.61 8.41 -10.61
C THR A 379 5.97 9.00 -10.96
N ALA A 380 6.22 9.31 -12.25
CA ALA A 380 7.45 9.98 -12.67
C ALA A 380 7.46 11.47 -12.32
N VAL A 381 6.30 12.06 -12.02
CA VAL A 381 6.13 13.45 -11.59
C VAL A 381 6.26 13.56 -10.07
N HIS A 382 7.04 14.54 -9.60
CA HIS A 382 7.21 14.79 -8.17
C HIS A 382 5.96 15.45 -7.57
N ARG A 383 5.39 14.85 -6.53
CA ARG A 383 4.31 15.46 -5.74
C ARG A 383 4.87 16.31 -4.62
N ASP A 384 4.51 17.60 -4.58
CA ASP A 384 4.85 18.50 -3.47
C ASP A 384 4.01 18.13 -2.24
N ILE A 385 4.65 17.49 -1.25
CA ILE A 385 4.04 17.16 0.06
C ILE A 385 4.56 18.06 1.18
N SER A 386 5.29 19.13 0.85
CA SER A 386 5.96 19.99 1.85
C SER A 386 4.98 20.70 2.78
N LEU A 387 3.75 20.95 2.33
CA LEU A 387 2.71 21.60 3.14
C LEU A 387 2.13 20.70 4.24
N ASN A 388 2.52 19.42 4.28
CA ASN A 388 2.12 18.49 5.32
C ASN A 388 3.12 18.43 6.49
N PHE A 389 4.28 19.07 6.38
CA PHE A 389 5.38 19.01 7.36
C PHE A 389 5.71 20.40 7.88
#